data_AF-C0W8D2-F1
#
_entry.id   AF-C0W8D2-F1
#
_cell.length_a   1.000
_cell.length_b   1.000
_cell.length_c   1.000
_cell.angle_alpha   90.00
_cell.angle_beta   90.00
_cell.angle_gamma   90.00
#
_symmetry.space_group_name_H-M   'P 1'
#
loop_
_entity.id
_entity.type
_entity.pdbx_description
1 polymer ?
#
loop_
_entity_poly.entity_id
_entity_poly.type
_entity_poly.pdbx_seq_one_letter_code
_entity_poly.pdbx_strand_id
1 'polypeptide(L)'
;MDSILAEALSTTSEGQAFSADVAAGQDSQSHWLAFVTLVDGQYRSQLEDAAGGDETAQAAIQALDDYVMITTRLSQGEIPEFADEREAEMAVKEGRDPEVNPAHQEAADTQVAAHTTLTACMPSWPVVF
;
A
#
# COMPACT_ATOMS: atom_id res chain seq x y z
N MET A 1 13.10 -12.73 0.35
CA MET A 1 12.11 -11.74 0.85
C MET A 1 10.70 -12.30 0.84
N ASP A 2 10.22 -12.89 -0.26
CA ASP A 2 8.87 -13.49 -0.33
C ASP A 2 8.52 -14.43 0.84
N SER A 3 9.43 -15.35 1.20
CA SER A 3 9.20 -16.27 2.32
C SER A 3 9.03 -15.56 3.66
N ILE A 4 9.72 -14.43 3.88
CA ILE A 4 9.62 -13.62 5.10
C ILE A 4 8.25 -12.96 5.15
N LEU A 5 7.80 -12.40 4.02
CA LEU A 5 6.46 -11.83 3.89
C LEU A 5 5.38 -12.88 4.12
N ALA A 6 5.47 -14.05 3.48
CA ALA A 6 4.50 -15.12 3.62
C ALA A 6 4.45 -15.67 5.06
N GLU A 7 5.60 -15.80 5.71
CA GLU A 7 5.68 -16.17 7.12
C GLU A 7 5.01 -15.11 8.00
N ALA A 8 5.36 -13.83 7.84
CA ALA A 8 4.73 -12.74 8.57
C ALA A 8 3.21 -12.71 8.37
N LEU A 9 2.74 -12.89 7.14
CA LEU A 9 1.32 -12.93 6.78
C LEU A 9 0.57 -14.05 7.52
N SER A 10 1.20 -15.21 7.67
CA SER A 10 0.60 -16.38 8.32
C SER A 10 0.72 -16.40 9.85
N THR A 11 1.71 -15.71 10.42
CA THR A 11 2.07 -15.82 11.84
C THR A 11 1.71 -14.60 12.68
N THR A 12 1.58 -13.43 12.07
CA THR A 12 1.21 -12.18 12.77
C THR A 12 -0.31 -12.06 12.93
N SER A 13 -0.75 -11.38 13.99
CA SER A 13 -2.16 -11.08 14.22
C SER A 13 -2.76 -10.25 13.07
N GLU A 14 -2.01 -9.28 12.57
CA GLU A 14 -2.39 -8.35 11.52
C GLU A 14 -2.54 -9.06 10.17
N GLY A 15 -1.58 -9.94 9.83
CA GLY A 15 -1.66 -10.75 8.60
C GLY A 15 -2.80 -11.76 8.62
N GLN A 16 -3.08 -12.36 9.77
CA GLN A 16 -4.22 -13.26 9.96
C GLN A 16 -5.55 -12.53 9.89
N ALA A 17 -5.66 -11.34 10.50
CA ALA A 17 -6.85 -10.50 10.44
C ALA A 17 -7.15 -10.05 9.01
N PHE A 18 -6.13 -9.58 8.27
CA PHE A 18 -6.24 -9.27 6.86
C PHE A 18 -6.74 -10.49 6.04
N SER A 19 -6.11 -11.65 6.23
CA SER A 19 -6.49 -12.88 5.51
C SER A 19 -7.93 -13.31 5.81
N ALA A 20 -8.39 -13.11 7.05
CA ALA A 20 -9.76 -13.40 7.45
C ALA A 20 -10.78 -12.47 6.79
N ASP A 21 -10.50 -11.16 6.75
CA ASP A 21 -11.37 -10.19 6.08
C ASP A 21 -11.48 -10.47 4.57
N VAL A 22 -10.35 -10.75 3.92
CA VAL A 22 -10.33 -11.12 2.49
C VAL A 22 -11.18 -12.38 2.25
N ALA A 23 -11.02 -13.41 3.08
CA ALA A 23 -11.80 -14.64 2.97
C ALA A 23 -13.30 -14.42 3.21
N ALA A 24 -13.66 -13.45 4.06
CA ALA A 24 -15.03 -13.06 4.34
C ALA A 24 -15.62 -12.06 3.32
N GLY A 25 -14.82 -11.56 2.38
CA GLY A 25 -15.22 -10.50 1.45
C GLY A 25 -15.51 -9.17 2.14
N GLN A 26 -14.85 -8.93 3.28
CA GLN A 26 -14.95 -7.70 4.06
C GLN A 26 -13.89 -6.69 3.61
N ASP A 27 -14.08 -5.43 4.03
CA ASP A 27 -13.05 -4.40 3.82
C ASP A 27 -11.80 -4.75 4.66
N SER A 28 -10.75 -5.15 3.96
CA SER A 28 -9.48 -5.58 4.53
C SER A 28 -8.43 -4.45 4.55
N GLN A 29 -8.76 -3.24 4.10
CA GLN A 29 -7.78 -2.17 3.86
C GLN A 29 -7.07 -1.75 5.16
N SER A 30 -7.80 -1.64 6.26
CA SER A 30 -7.24 -1.23 7.55
C SER A 30 -6.29 -2.27 8.15
N HIS A 31 -6.66 -3.56 8.13
CA HIS A 31 -5.78 -4.65 8.57
C HIS A 31 -4.59 -4.85 7.64
N TRP A 32 -4.77 -4.63 6.34
CA TRP A 32 -3.65 -4.61 5.39
C TRP A 32 -2.64 -3.52 5.72
N LEU A 33 -3.10 -2.28 5.92
CA LEU A 33 -2.23 -1.16 6.28
C LEU A 33 -1.48 -1.41 7.58
N ALA A 34 -2.16 -1.96 8.59
CA ALA A 34 -1.53 -2.37 9.84
C ALA A 34 -0.44 -3.43 9.63
N PHE A 35 -0.73 -4.45 8.81
CA PHE A 35 0.22 -5.51 8.49
C PHE A 35 1.46 -4.99 7.75
N VAL A 36 1.30 -4.20 6.68
CA VAL A 36 2.46 -3.69 5.93
C VAL A 36 3.30 -2.73 6.76
N THR A 37 2.69 -1.93 7.65
CA THR A 37 3.41 -1.08 8.61
C THR A 37 4.22 -1.92 9.60
N LEU A 38 3.67 -3.05 10.05
CA LEU A 38 4.38 -4.00 10.90
C LEU A 38 5.56 -4.64 10.17
N VAL A 39 5.39 -5.03 8.91
CA VAL A 39 6.48 -5.58 8.07
C VAL A 39 7.57 -4.54 7.85
N ASP A 40 7.18 -3.30 7.51
CA ASP A 40 8.06 -2.16 7.26
C ASP A 40 8.94 -1.80 8.47
N GLY A 41 8.43 -1.98 9.68
CA GLY A 41 9.17 -1.76 10.93
C GLY A 41 9.88 -3.01 11.46
N GLN A 42 9.14 -4.07 11.77
CA GLN A 42 9.63 -5.22 12.55
C GLN A 42 10.39 -6.25 11.70
N TYR A 43 10.05 -6.37 10.42
CA TYR A 43 10.70 -7.31 9.50
C TYR A 43 11.76 -6.66 8.61
N ARG A 44 11.97 -5.34 8.73
CA ARG A 44 12.93 -4.55 7.94
C ARG A 44 14.30 -5.21 7.82
N SER A 45 14.95 -5.46 8.95
CA SER A 45 16.30 -6.02 8.99
C SER A 45 16.36 -7.39 8.31
N GLN A 46 15.32 -8.22 8.45
CA GLN A 46 15.29 -9.54 7.80
C GLN A 46 15.12 -9.40 6.28
N LEU A 47 14.32 -8.43 5.83
CA LEU A 47 14.15 -8.12 4.41
C LEU A 47 15.45 -7.59 3.80
N GLU A 48 16.14 -6.68 4.49
CA GLU A 48 17.45 -6.14 4.10
C GLU A 48 18.52 -7.24 4.02
N ASP A 49 18.60 -8.10 5.03
CA ASP A 49 19.51 -9.25 5.03
C ASP A 49 19.21 -10.21 3.87
N ALA A 50 17.93 -10.45 3.59
CA ALA A 50 17.51 -11.32 2.49
C ALA A 50 17.68 -10.69 1.11
N ALA A 51 17.64 -9.36 1.00
CA ALA A 51 17.96 -8.64 -0.23
C ALA A 51 19.46 -8.67 -0.52
N GLY A 52 20.30 -8.56 0.52
CA GLY A 52 21.74 -8.55 0.37
C GLY A 52 22.19 -7.51 -0.67
N GLY A 53 22.97 -7.93 -1.66
CA GLY A 53 23.43 -7.07 -2.76
C GLY A 53 22.57 -7.10 -4.02
N ASP A 54 21.39 -7.71 -4.01
CA ASP A 54 20.52 -7.80 -5.18
C ASP A 54 19.79 -6.47 -5.42
N GLU A 55 20.04 -5.84 -6.57
CA GLU A 55 19.48 -4.52 -6.91
C GLU A 55 17.94 -4.54 -7.00
N THR A 56 17.34 -5.64 -7.46
CA THR A 56 15.88 -5.76 -7.55
C THR A 56 15.27 -5.90 -6.15
N ALA A 57 15.92 -6.66 -5.28
CA ALA A 57 15.49 -6.81 -3.91
C ALA A 57 15.63 -5.51 -3.10
N GLN A 58 16.72 -4.77 -3.31
CA GLN A 58 16.91 -3.44 -2.71
C GLN A 58 15.87 -2.43 -3.21
N ALA A 59 15.52 -2.47 -4.50
CA ALA A 59 14.43 -1.65 -5.04
C ALA A 59 13.07 -1.99 -4.40
N ALA A 60 12.81 -3.26 -4.09
CA ALA A 60 11.59 -3.66 -3.40
C ALA A 60 11.55 -3.22 -1.93
N ILE A 61 12.69 -3.10 -1.26
CA ILE A 61 12.77 -2.51 0.09
C ILE A 61 12.37 -1.03 0.04
N GLN A 62 12.91 -0.27 -0.91
CA GLN A 62 12.52 1.13 -1.10
C GLN A 62 11.03 1.25 -1.48
N ALA A 63 10.54 0.37 -2.35
CA ALA A 63 9.13 0.32 -2.72
C ALA A 63 8.23 0.02 -1.52
N LEU A 64 8.67 -0.79 -0.55
CA LEU A 64 7.91 -1.04 0.68
C LEU A 64 7.73 0.24 1.47
N ASP A 65 8.81 1.02 1.64
CA ASP A 65 8.80 2.30 2.36
C ASP A 65 7.85 3.29 1.70
N ASP A 66 7.97 3.43 0.37
CA ASP A 66 7.13 4.33 -0.43
C ASP A 66 5.66 3.90 -0.34
N TYR A 67 5.38 2.60 -0.45
CA TYR A 67 4.03 2.05 -0.36
C TYR A 67 3.40 2.35 1.01
N VAL A 68 4.10 2.06 2.11
CA VAL A 68 3.59 2.25 3.48
C VAL A 68 3.39 3.73 3.78
N MET A 69 4.36 4.58 3.42
CA MET A 69 4.27 6.02 3.59
C MET A 69 3.06 6.58 2.82
N ILE A 70 2.96 6.31 1.52
CA ILE A 70 1.91 6.89 0.68
C ILE A 70 0.54 6.36 1.07
N THR A 71 0.40 5.04 1.28
CA THR A 71 -0.88 4.43 1.68
C THR A 71 -1.38 5.01 3.00
N THR A 72 -0.48 5.25 3.96
CA THR A 72 -0.83 5.90 5.24
C THR A 72 -1.36 7.32 5.03
N ARG A 73 -0.66 8.13 4.23
CA ARG A 73 -1.05 9.54 3.97
C ARG A 73 -2.39 9.63 3.23
N LEU A 74 -2.60 8.75 2.24
CA LEU A 74 -3.87 8.63 1.53
C LEU A 74 -4.99 8.19 2.48
N SER A 75 -4.78 7.15 3.30
CA SER A 75 -5.77 6.63 4.24
C SER A 75 -6.15 7.62 5.34
N GLN A 76 -5.24 8.53 5.71
CA GLN A 76 -5.49 9.57 6.71
C GLN A 76 -6.12 10.84 6.10
N GLY A 77 -6.29 10.89 4.79
CA GLY A 77 -6.81 12.08 4.10
C GLY A 77 -5.83 13.25 4.10
N GLU A 78 -4.53 13.03 4.35
CA GLU A 78 -3.51 14.10 4.29
C GLU A 78 -3.32 14.63 2.86
N ILE A 79 -3.63 13.79 1.86
CA ILE A 79 -3.60 14.14 0.45
C ILE A 79 -5.04 14.04 -0.08
N PRO A 80 -5.81 15.14 -0.04
CA PRO A 80 -7.21 15.13 -0.44
C PRO A 80 -7.33 14.79 -1.93
N GLU A 81 -8.36 14.00 -2.27
CA GLU A 81 -8.63 13.54 -3.65
C GLU A 81 -8.89 14.69 -4.62
N PHE A 82 -9.57 15.74 -4.16
CA PHE A 82 -9.90 16.92 -4.96
C PHE A 82 -9.14 18.15 -4.49
N ALA A 83 -8.76 19.01 -5.44
CA ALA A 83 -8.08 20.27 -5.13
C ALA A 83 -8.99 21.24 -4.37
N ASP A 84 -10.29 21.24 -4.70
CA ASP A 84 -11.35 21.94 -3.98
C ASP A 84 -12.59 21.04 -3.89
N GLU A 85 -12.93 20.59 -2.67
CA GLU A 85 -14.06 19.70 -2.43
C GLU A 85 -15.41 20.33 -2.81
N ARG A 86 -15.56 21.64 -2.64
CA ARG A 86 -16.82 22.31 -2.97
C ARG A 86 -16.98 22.44 -4.47
N GLU A 87 -15.90 22.75 -5.18
CA GLU A 87 -15.91 22.77 -6.63
C GLU A 87 -16.17 21.38 -7.20
N ALA A 88 -15.54 20.34 -6.62
CA ALA A 88 -15.79 18.95 -6.98
C ALA A 88 -17.26 18.56 -6.79
N GLU A 89 -17.86 18.89 -5.65
CA GLU A 89 -19.29 18.65 -5.41
C GLU A 89 -20.19 19.37 -6.44
N MET A 90 -19.85 20.61 -6.81
CA MET A 90 -20.61 21.37 -7.80
C MET A 90 -20.46 20.76 -9.19
N ALA A 91 -19.24 20.38 -9.59
CA ALA A 91 -18.98 19.71 -10.86
C ALA A 91 -19.85 18.45 -10.99
N VAL A 92 -19.85 17.59 -9.96
CA VAL A 92 -20.69 16.37 -9.92
C VAL A 92 -22.18 16.71 -10.05
N LYS A 93 -22.68 17.71 -9.32
CA LYS A 93 -24.10 18.15 -9.41
C LYS A 93 -24.46 18.67 -10.80
N GLU A 94 -23.51 19.25 -11.52
CA GLU A 94 -23.67 19.76 -12.88
C GLU A 94 -23.42 18.70 -13.96
N GLY A 95 -23.06 17.47 -13.58
CA GLY A 95 -22.73 16.38 -14.50
C GLY A 95 -21.37 16.54 -15.20
N ARG A 96 -20.45 17.29 -14.58
CA ARG A 96 -19.04 17.44 -14.99
C ARG A 96 -18.14 16.57 -14.10
N ASP A 97 -17.00 16.16 -14.64
CA ASP A 97 -15.99 15.48 -13.84
C ASP A 97 -15.30 16.47 -12.88
N PRO A 98 -15.14 16.12 -11.60
CA PRO A 98 -14.42 16.95 -10.64
C PRO A 98 -12.91 16.99 -10.95
N GLU A 99 -12.26 18.11 -10.63
CA GLU A 99 -10.81 18.23 -10.79
C GLU A 99 -10.08 17.51 -9.66
N VAL A 100 -9.38 16.43 -10.01
CA VAL A 100 -8.54 15.66 -9.10
C VAL A 100 -7.33 16.50 -8.70
N ASN A 101 -6.98 16.46 -7.42
CA ASN A 101 -5.76 17.06 -6.90
C ASN A 101 -4.53 16.40 -7.56
N PRO A 102 -3.67 17.17 -8.26
CA PRO A 102 -2.47 16.60 -8.89
C PRO A 102 -1.57 15.84 -7.91
N ALA A 103 -1.50 16.30 -6.65
CA ALA A 103 -0.72 15.61 -5.62
C ALA A 103 -1.34 14.27 -5.20
N HIS A 104 -2.66 14.14 -5.28
CA HIS A 104 -3.35 12.86 -5.03
C HIS A 104 -3.10 11.89 -6.17
N GLN A 105 -3.16 12.35 -7.42
CA GLN A 105 -2.83 11.53 -8.58
C GLN A 105 -1.38 11.04 -8.51
N GLU A 106 -0.43 11.93 -8.22
CA GLU A 106 0.99 11.56 -8.09
C GLU A 106 1.21 10.54 -6.95
N ALA A 107 0.50 10.71 -5.83
CA ALA A 107 0.55 9.75 -4.73
C ALA A 107 -0.03 8.38 -5.15
N ALA A 108 -1.19 8.35 -5.81
CA ALA A 108 -1.77 7.12 -6.32
C ALA A 108 -0.84 6.41 -7.33
N ASP A 109 -0.23 7.17 -8.25
CA ASP A 109 0.72 6.63 -9.23
C ASP A 109 1.96 6.03 -8.53
N THR A 110 2.46 6.71 -7.50
CA THR A 110 3.58 6.23 -6.69
C THR A 110 3.21 4.95 -5.94
N GLN A 111 2.02 4.88 -5.36
CA GLN A 111 1.51 3.69 -4.68
C GLN A 111 1.42 2.50 -5.64
N VAL A 112 0.91 2.71 -6.85
CA VAL A 112 0.80 1.66 -7.89
C VAL A 112 2.17 1.18 -8.37
N ALA A 113 3.12 2.10 -8.57
CA ALA A 113 4.48 1.75 -8.95
C ALA A 113 5.20 0.93 -7.87
N ALA A 114 5.03 1.34 -6.61
CA ALA A 114 5.56 0.61 -5.47
C ALA A 114 4.93 -0.78 -5.35
N HIS A 115 3.60 -0.88 -5.45
CA HIS A 115 2.87 -2.15 -5.46
C HIS A 115 3.34 -3.11 -6.56
N THR A 116 3.54 -2.59 -7.77
CA THR A 116 4.05 -3.37 -8.91
C THR A 116 5.44 -3.95 -8.61
N THR A 117 6.33 -3.14 -8.05
CA THR A 117 7.69 -3.55 -7.69
C THR A 117 7.68 -4.62 -6.60
N LEU A 118 6.83 -4.43 -5.57
CA LEU A 118 6.65 -5.38 -4.48
C LEU A 118 6.10 -6.71 -4.96
N THR A 119 5.08 -6.70 -5.81
CA THR A 119 4.47 -7.90 -6.39
C THR A 119 5.47 -8.68 -7.26
N ALA A 120 6.32 -7.98 -8.01
CA ALA A 120 7.37 -8.62 -8.82
C ALA A 120 8.44 -9.32 -7.96
N CYS A 121 8.77 -8.77 -6.79
CA CYS A 121 9.81 -9.30 -5.92
C CYS A 121 9.30 -10.30 -4.86
N MET A 122 8.04 -10.15 -4.45
CA MET A 122 7.37 -10.94 -3.43
C MET A 122 6.01 -11.40 -3.97
N PRO A 123 5.93 -12.57 -4.64
CA PRO A 123 4.68 -13.09 -5.19
C PRO A 123 3.55 -13.32 -4.17
N SER A 124 3.88 -13.44 -2.88
CA SER A 124 2.92 -13.51 -1.77
C SER A 124 2.32 -12.13 -1.42
N TRP A 125 2.83 -11.06 -2.01
CA TRP A 125 2.24 -9.72 -1.92
C TRP A 125 0.87 -9.72 -2.61
N PRO A 126 -0.22 -9.34 -1.92
CA PRO A 126 -1.55 -9.40 -2.49
C PRO A 126 -1.74 -8.40 -3.64
N VAL A 127 -2.47 -8.82 -4.67
CA VAL A 127 -2.92 -7.96 -5.79
C VAL A 127 -4.30 -7.35 -5.51
N VAL A 128 -4.86 -7.56 -4.31
CA VAL A 128 -6.06 -6.85 -3.91
C VAL A 128 -5.69 -5.39 -3.72
N PHE A 129 -6.32 -4.48 -4.47
CA PHE A 129 -6.73 -3.08 -4.23
C PHE A 129 -6.93 -2.41 -5.59
#